data_AF-S0AZ40-F1
#
_entry.id   AF-S0AZ40-F1
#
_cell.length_a   1.000
_cell.length_b   1.000
_cell.length_c   1.000
_cell.angle_alpha   90.00
_cell.angle_beta   90.00
_cell.angle_gamma   90.00
#
_symmetry.space_group_name_H-M   'P 1'
#
loop_
_entity.id
_entity.type
_entity.pdbx_description
1 polymer ?
#
loop_
_entity_poly.entity_id
_entity_poly.type
_entity_poly.pdbx_seq_one_letter_code
_entity_poly.pdbx_strand_id
1 'polypeptide(L)'
;MLLYLFIAATLAFTSGDDYQVVHGPESNVFTAGNEQYSRPSCTTCCRVLFASDYNYVTKKRFTTNDMNTRYVMDMEFDNRNKVRAAWGEYEQNILLRPINMGNELQFWEFAPYKMFISFPIPRRVHDIRRGAFEGYTLIIWAKKPPLDEGTNNQRFLYVHPYAGYPTTATYAQYKQHFYIPYQNNYDYALCYQAKTPTERRSTWDGNAKLTTVGSSYQIYATKCSNNAATQYFVPIFA
;
A
#
# COMPACT_ATOMS: atom_id res chain seq x y z
N MET A 1 14.97 -17.06 -44.71
CA MET A 1 13.79 -16.47 -44.06
C MET A 1 13.91 -16.73 -42.56
N LEU A 2 14.67 -15.90 -41.84
CA LEU A 2 14.88 -16.02 -40.40
C LEU A 2 13.90 -15.11 -39.67
N LEU A 3 13.07 -15.72 -38.83
CA LEU A 3 12.08 -15.07 -38.00
C LEU A 3 12.78 -14.34 -36.86
N TYR A 4 12.82 -13.01 -36.89
CA TYR A 4 13.24 -12.19 -35.75
C TYR A 4 12.12 -12.18 -34.71
N LEU A 5 12.29 -12.98 -33.66
CA LEU A 5 11.46 -12.90 -32.46
C LEU A 5 11.87 -11.66 -31.67
N PHE A 6 11.11 -10.57 -31.79
CA PHE A 6 11.21 -9.44 -30.87
C PHE A 6 10.64 -9.87 -29.52
N ILE A 7 11.48 -10.41 -28.66
CA ILE A 7 11.21 -10.46 -27.23
C ILE A 7 11.33 -9.03 -26.74
N ALA A 8 10.21 -8.33 -26.62
CA ALA A 8 10.14 -7.13 -25.80
C ALA A 8 10.48 -7.57 -24.37
N ALA A 9 11.73 -7.36 -23.97
CA ALA A 9 12.16 -7.48 -22.59
C ALA A 9 11.35 -6.45 -21.79
N THR A 10 10.23 -6.90 -21.22
CA THR A 10 9.58 -6.22 -20.12
C THR A 10 10.64 -6.10 -19.04
N LEU A 11 11.13 -4.87 -18.82
CA LEU A 11 12.04 -4.54 -17.72
C LEU A 11 11.31 -4.85 -16.40
N ALA A 12 11.41 -6.10 -15.98
CA ALA A 12 11.07 -6.62 -14.68
C ALA A 12 12.31 -6.45 -13.80
N PHE A 13 12.15 -5.78 -12.66
CA PHE A 13 13.24 -5.47 -11.74
C PHE A 13 13.66 -6.74 -10.91
N THR A 14 14.62 -6.74 -9.96
CA THR A 14 14.89 -7.89 -9.02
C THR A 14 15.14 -7.47 -7.55
N SER A 15 14.66 -8.23 -6.54
CA SER A 15 15.09 -8.20 -5.12
C SER A 15 16.17 -9.23 -5.06
N GLY A 16 17.39 -8.76 -4.92
CA GLY A 16 18.45 -9.58 -4.38
C GLY A 16 18.42 -9.47 -2.86
N ASP A 17 19.04 -10.45 -2.21
CA ASP A 17 19.42 -10.41 -0.79
C ASP A 17 20.37 -9.23 -0.43
N ASP A 18 20.84 -8.47 -1.42
CA ASP A 18 21.72 -7.30 -1.32
C ASP A 18 21.11 -6.08 -0.61
N TYR A 19 19.86 -6.17 -0.15
CA TYR A 19 19.22 -5.12 0.63
C TYR A 19 19.91 -4.97 2.00
N GLN A 20 20.80 -3.99 2.16
CA GLN A 20 21.44 -3.67 3.44
C GLN A 20 20.54 -2.81 4.33
N VAL A 21 20.23 -3.34 5.51
CA VAL A 21 19.56 -2.59 6.58
C VAL A 21 20.62 -1.73 7.28
N VAL A 22 20.69 -0.45 6.91
CA VAL A 22 21.61 0.51 7.54
C VAL A 22 21.15 0.88 8.95
N HIS A 23 19.83 1.07 9.12
CA HIS A 23 19.21 1.35 10.41
C HIS A 23 18.20 0.26 10.74
N GLY A 24 18.49 -0.50 11.79
CA GLY A 24 17.64 -1.58 12.27
C GLY A 24 16.28 -1.08 12.77
N PRO A 25 15.24 -1.92 12.74
CA PRO A 25 13.93 -1.56 13.25
C PRO A 25 13.95 -1.46 14.79
N GLU A 26 12.86 -0.91 15.34
CA GLU A 26 12.61 -0.92 16.78
C GLU A 26 12.57 -2.37 17.31
N SER A 27 13.11 -2.61 18.51
CA SER A 27 13.30 -3.96 19.07
C SER A 27 12.03 -4.81 19.17
N ASN A 28 10.87 -4.14 19.22
CA ASN A 28 9.56 -4.76 19.36
C ASN A 28 8.76 -4.76 18.06
N VAL A 29 9.35 -4.48 16.89
CA VAL A 29 8.61 -4.28 15.61
C VAL A 29 7.69 -5.46 15.23
N PHE A 30 8.05 -6.68 15.64
CA PHE A 30 7.28 -7.90 15.39
C PHE A 30 6.28 -8.26 16.50
N THR A 31 6.16 -7.44 17.56
CA THR A 31 5.22 -7.70 18.65
C THR A 31 3.88 -7.02 18.40
N ALA A 32 2.80 -7.77 18.61
CA ALA A 32 1.44 -7.23 18.62
C ALA A 32 1.21 -6.39 19.89
N GLY A 33 1.63 -5.11 19.87
CA GLY A 33 1.44 -4.15 20.95
C GLY A 33 0.33 -3.13 20.65
N ASN A 34 -0.27 -2.57 21.72
CA ASN A 34 -1.30 -1.52 21.65
C ASN A 34 -2.59 -1.96 20.93
N GLU A 35 -2.95 -3.23 21.02
CA GLU A 35 -4.21 -3.74 20.51
C GLU A 35 -5.21 -3.80 21.66
N GLN A 36 -6.41 -3.25 21.45
CA GLN A 36 -7.52 -3.42 22.42
C GLN A 36 -8.15 -4.83 22.35
N TYR A 37 -7.65 -5.68 21.47
CA TYR A 37 -8.13 -7.04 21.24
C TYR A 37 -6.94 -8.00 21.21
N SER A 38 -7.15 -9.23 21.67
CA SER A 38 -6.13 -10.28 21.63
C SER A 38 -6.15 -10.96 20.26
N ARG A 39 -5.14 -10.67 19.42
CA ARG A 39 -4.94 -11.29 18.09
C ARG A 39 -5.13 -12.82 18.08
N PRO A 40 -4.58 -13.60 19.04
CA PRO A 40 -4.78 -15.06 19.08
C PRO A 40 -6.24 -15.50 19.27
N SER A 41 -7.10 -14.65 19.86
CA SER A 41 -8.52 -14.95 20.07
C SER A 41 -9.42 -14.53 18.91
N CYS A 42 -8.89 -13.78 17.93
CA CYS A 42 -9.62 -13.43 16.72
C CYS A 42 -9.51 -14.57 15.70
N THR A 43 -10.46 -15.50 15.76
CA THR A 43 -10.66 -16.57 14.77
C THR A 43 -10.94 -16.05 13.36
N THR A 44 -11.29 -14.77 13.22
CA THR A 44 -11.54 -14.06 11.97
C THR A 44 -10.57 -12.88 11.76
N CYS A 45 -9.30 -13.00 12.17
CA CYS A 45 -8.26 -12.09 11.64
C CYS A 45 -8.10 -12.37 10.14
N CYS A 46 -9.07 -11.91 9.34
CA CYS A 46 -9.07 -12.09 7.90
C CYS A 46 -7.88 -11.32 7.37
N ARG A 47 -6.90 -12.05 6.84
CA ARG A 47 -5.83 -11.45 6.08
C ARG A 47 -6.47 -10.83 4.86
N VAL A 48 -6.02 -9.63 4.49
CA VAL A 48 -6.57 -8.92 3.35
C VAL A 48 -5.46 -8.57 2.39
N LEU A 49 -5.66 -8.91 1.12
CA LEU A 49 -4.88 -8.35 0.03
C LEU A 49 -5.59 -7.11 -0.47
N PHE A 50 -4.86 -6.03 -0.70
CA PHE A 50 -5.39 -4.85 -1.36
C PHE A 50 -4.93 -4.84 -2.83
N ALA A 51 -5.76 -5.36 -3.71
CA ALA A 51 -5.47 -5.45 -5.14
C ALA A 51 -5.75 -4.12 -5.85
N SER A 52 -4.88 -3.71 -6.78
CA SER A 52 -5.20 -2.64 -7.71
C SER A 52 -6.15 -3.14 -8.79
N ASP A 53 -7.16 -2.35 -9.11
CA ASP A 53 -8.06 -2.64 -10.23
C ASP A 53 -7.55 -2.08 -11.57
N TYR A 54 -6.34 -1.49 -11.58
CA TYR A 54 -5.72 -0.94 -12.77
C TYR A 54 -4.90 -1.99 -13.53
N ASN A 55 -5.24 -2.20 -14.80
CA ASN A 55 -4.49 -3.04 -15.72
C ASN A 55 -3.34 -2.22 -16.35
N TYR A 56 -2.12 -2.51 -15.92
CA TYR A 56 -0.90 -1.84 -16.40
C TYR A 56 -0.54 -2.14 -17.86
N VAL A 57 -1.14 -3.18 -18.47
CA VAL A 57 -0.96 -3.51 -19.88
C VAL A 57 -1.92 -2.69 -20.75
N THR A 58 -3.21 -2.72 -20.43
CA THR A 58 -4.25 -2.03 -21.22
C THR A 58 -4.45 -0.56 -20.83
N LYS A 59 -3.86 -0.15 -19.70
CA LYS A 59 -3.97 1.19 -19.09
C LYS A 59 -5.41 1.56 -18.72
N LYS A 60 -6.25 0.57 -18.41
CA LYS A 60 -7.67 0.71 -18.04
C LYS A 60 -7.99 -0.13 -16.80
N ARG A 61 -9.22 -0.06 -16.30
CA ARG A 61 -9.67 -1.00 -15.26
C ARG A 61 -9.69 -2.43 -15.80
N PHE A 62 -9.48 -3.40 -14.92
CA PHE A 62 -9.63 -4.81 -15.28
C PHE A 62 -11.07 -5.13 -15.70
N THR A 63 -11.18 -6.03 -16.65
CA THR A 63 -12.42 -6.67 -17.08
C THR A 63 -12.36 -8.17 -16.81
N THR A 64 -13.50 -8.85 -16.92
CA THR A 64 -13.59 -10.32 -16.75
C THR A 64 -12.75 -11.11 -17.77
N ASN A 65 -12.37 -10.48 -18.89
CA ASN A 65 -11.61 -11.13 -19.96
C ASN A 65 -10.09 -10.94 -19.79
N ASP A 66 -9.65 -10.11 -18.84
CA ASP A 66 -8.24 -9.79 -18.67
C ASP A 66 -7.51 -10.86 -17.85
N MET A 67 -6.61 -11.59 -18.52
CA MET A 67 -5.74 -12.62 -17.92
C MET A 67 -4.39 -12.06 -17.43
N ASN A 68 -4.19 -10.74 -17.45
CA ASN A 68 -2.92 -10.12 -17.06
C ASN A 68 -2.66 -10.20 -15.56
N THR A 69 -1.38 -10.12 -15.20
CA THR A 69 -0.87 -10.06 -13.82
C THR A 69 -1.64 -9.05 -12.98
N ARG A 70 -2.14 -9.51 -11.83
CA ARG A 70 -2.75 -8.66 -10.80
C ARG A 70 -1.68 -8.14 -9.86
N TYR A 71 -1.81 -6.88 -9.46
CA TYR A 71 -0.90 -6.22 -8.53
C TYR A 71 -1.60 -5.99 -7.21
N VAL A 72 -0.89 -6.23 -6.11
CA VAL A 72 -1.38 -6.05 -4.73
C VAL A 72 -0.43 -5.15 -3.95
N MET A 73 -0.94 -4.49 -2.91
CA MET A 73 -0.11 -3.76 -1.97
C MET A 73 0.82 -4.73 -1.23
N ASP A 74 2.11 -4.46 -1.33
CA ASP A 74 3.20 -5.29 -0.84
C ASP A 74 4.28 -4.40 -0.23
N MET A 75 5.07 -4.97 0.67
CA MET A 75 6.30 -4.35 1.13
C MET A 75 7.32 -4.31 -0.01
N GLU A 76 8.22 -3.33 0.05
CA GLU A 76 9.32 -3.24 -0.91
C GLU A 76 10.38 -4.36 -0.81
N PHE A 77 10.26 -5.25 0.17
CA PHE A 77 11.18 -6.35 0.44
C PHE A 77 10.41 -7.67 0.59
N ASP A 78 11.08 -8.80 0.33
CA ASP A 78 10.47 -10.15 0.39
C ASP A 78 10.78 -10.90 1.69
N ASN A 79 11.69 -10.38 2.50
CA ASN A 79 12.08 -10.97 3.77
C ASN A 79 11.82 -9.98 4.90
N ARG A 80 10.97 -10.35 5.87
CA ARG A 80 10.61 -9.48 7.01
C ARG A 80 11.81 -8.98 7.81
N ASN A 81 12.93 -9.70 7.81
CA ASN A 81 14.16 -9.29 8.49
C ASN A 81 14.85 -8.09 7.81
N LYS A 82 14.41 -7.69 6.62
CA LYS A 82 14.87 -6.50 5.88
C LYS A 82 14.08 -5.24 6.24
N VAL A 83 13.17 -5.31 7.21
CA VAL A 83 12.49 -4.13 7.74
C VAL A 83 13.52 -3.16 8.35
N ARG A 84 13.42 -1.88 8.01
CA ARG A 84 14.29 -0.80 8.48
C ARG A 84 13.63 -0.03 9.62
N ALA A 85 14.39 0.85 10.25
CA ALA A 85 13.85 1.92 11.09
C ALA A 85 12.77 2.70 10.33
N ALA A 86 11.65 2.99 10.99
CA ALA A 86 10.63 3.89 10.47
C ALA A 86 10.94 5.33 10.83
N TRP A 87 12.19 5.76 10.86
CA TRP A 87 12.56 7.13 11.18
C TRP A 87 13.87 7.51 10.48
N GLY A 88 14.21 8.80 10.52
CA GLY A 88 15.47 9.31 10.00
C GLY A 88 15.59 9.23 8.48
N GLU A 89 14.47 9.31 7.74
CA GLU A 89 14.40 9.18 6.28
C GLU A 89 14.63 7.75 5.75
N TYR A 90 14.67 6.72 6.62
CA TYR A 90 14.85 5.31 6.22
C TYR A 90 13.55 4.52 6.09
N GLU A 91 12.41 5.22 6.06
CA GLU A 91 11.10 4.62 5.80
C GLU A 91 11.08 3.79 4.53
N GLN A 92 10.25 2.75 4.51
CA GLN A 92 10.14 1.83 3.38
C GLN A 92 8.78 1.98 2.70
N ASN A 93 8.76 1.82 1.38
CA ASN A 93 7.56 1.96 0.58
C ASN A 93 6.59 0.80 0.80
N ILE A 94 5.30 1.13 0.67
CA ILE A 94 4.29 0.15 0.24
C ILE A 94 4.17 0.31 -1.28
N LEU A 95 4.39 -0.79 -2.00
CA LEU A 95 4.38 -0.82 -3.46
C LEU A 95 3.20 -1.65 -3.96
N LEU A 96 2.81 -1.44 -5.20
CA LEU A 96 2.07 -2.43 -5.97
C LEU A 96 3.05 -3.39 -6.63
N ARG A 97 2.98 -4.66 -6.28
CA ARG A 97 3.81 -5.75 -6.83
C ARG A 97 2.92 -6.90 -7.31
N PRO A 98 3.39 -7.76 -8.23
CA PRO A 98 2.65 -8.94 -8.66
C PRO A 98 2.22 -9.78 -7.46
N ILE A 99 0.98 -10.26 -7.49
CA ILE A 99 0.47 -11.15 -6.44
C ILE A 99 1.35 -12.40 -6.33
N ASN A 100 1.75 -12.73 -5.10
CA ASN A 100 2.50 -13.90 -4.73
C ASN A 100 1.93 -14.45 -3.43
N MET A 101 1.09 -15.48 -3.52
CA MET A 101 0.41 -16.08 -2.36
C MET A 101 1.38 -16.68 -1.33
N GLY A 102 2.63 -16.96 -1.71
CA GLY A 102 3.67 -17.40 -0.78
C GLY A 102 4.34 -16.26 0.01
N ASN A 103 4.13 -15.00 -0.38
CA ASN A 103 4.71 -13.84 0.29
C ASN A 103 3.74 -13.28 1.35
N GLU A 104 4.00 -13.58 2.62
CA GLU A 104 3.16 -13.10 3.71
C GLU A 104 3.12 -11.56 3.85
N LEU A 105 4.12 -10.86 3.30
CA LEU A 105 4.22 -9.39 3.36
C LEU A 105 3.18 -8.66 2.48
N GLN A 106 2.45 -9.39 1.64
CA GLN A 106 1.32 -8.86 0.87
C GLN A 106 0.02 -8.77 1.69
N PHE A 107 -0.03 -9.42 2.86
CA PHE A 107 -1.24 -9.45 3.68
C PHE A 107 -1.26 -8.33 4.73
N TRP A 108 -2.45 -7.73 4.83
CA TRP A 108 -2.77 -6.65 5.74
C TRP A 108 -3.96 -7.03 6.62
N GLU A 109 -4.19 -6.22 7.64
CA GLU A 109 -5.33 -6.34 8.54
C GLU A 109 -6.06 -5.01 8.65
N PHE A 110 -7.40 -5.07 8.63
CA PHE A 110 -8.22 -3.98 9.11
C PHE A 110 -8.08 -3.88 10.62
N ALA A 111 -7.53 -2.76 11.09
CA ALA A 111 -7.28 -2.55 12.51
C ALA A 111 -8.17 -1.44 13.10
N PRO A 112 -8.34 -1.41 14.43
CA PRO A 112 -9.01 -0.30 15.12
C PRO A 112 -8.45 1.05 14.71
N TYR A 113 -9.26 2.09 14.90
CA TYR A 113 -8.92 3.48 14.57
C TYR A 113 -8.63 3.73 13.09
N LYS A 114 -9.22 2.91 12.21
CA LYS A 114 -9.16 3.08 10.75
C LYS A 114 -7.73 2.92 10.22
N MET A 115 -6.94 2.03 10.81
CA MET A 115 -5.57 1.74 10.35
C MET A 115 -5.54 0.45 9.53
N PHE A 116 -4.53 0.33 8.66
CA PHE A 116 -4.19 -0.94 8.02
C PHE A 116 -2.82 -1.38 8.53
N ILE A 117 -2.78 -2.51 9.23
CA ILE A 117 -1.58 -3.06 9.86
C ILE A 117 -1.01 -4.16 8.96
N SER A 118 0.31 -4.25 8.85
CA SER A 118 0.97 -5.40 8.24
C SER A 118 0.70 -6.66 9.05
N PHE A 119 0.17 -7.70 8.42
CA PHE A 119 -0.09 -8.97 9.10
C PHE A 119 1.19 -9.58 9.72
N PRO A 120 2.31 -9.75 8.98
CA PRO A 120 3.54 -10.32 9.52
C PRO A 120 4.38 -9.34 10.36
N ILE A 121 4.09 -8.03 10.35
CA ILE A 121 4.85 -7.01 11.10
C ILE A 121 3.87 -6.07 11.85
N PRO A 122 3.27 -6.51 12.98
CA PRO A 122 2.10 -5.86 13.59
C PRO A 122 2.31 -4.41 14.08
N ARG A 123 3.56 -3.97 14.27
CA ARG A 123 3.86 -2.56 14.60
C ARG A 123 4.10 -1.68 13.38
N ARG A 124 3.87 -2.18 12.16
CA ARG A 124 3.96 -1.40 10.93
C ARG A 124 2.57 -1.19 10.33
N VAL A 125 2.26 0.07 10.02
CA VAL A 125 0.99 0.49 9.42
C VAL A 125 1.23 1.23 8.12
N HIS A 126 0.19 1.32 7.31
CA HIS A 126 0.13 2.32 6.25
C HIS A 126 0.32 3.72 6.83
N ASP A 127 1.11 4.54 6.15
CA ASP A 127 1.36 5.93 6.51
C ASP A 127 1.61 6.75 5.23
N ILE A 128 0.97 7.91 5.09
CA ILE A 128 1.38 8.88 4.07
C ILE A 128 2.56 9.68 4.63
N ARG A 129 3.71 9.45 4.01
CA ARG A 129 4.99 10.00 4.42
C ARG A 129 4.90 11.51 4.63
N ARG A 130 5.40 12.02 5.77
CA ARG A 130 5.42 13.46 6.12
C ARG A 130 4.03 14.11 6.27
N GLY A 131 2.95 13.33 6.34
CA GLY A 131 1.59 13.82 6.61
C GLY A 131 0.63 13.60 5.43
N ALA A 132 -0.67 13.80 5.68
CA ALA A 132 -1.72 13.60 4.69
C ALA A 132 -1.77 14.76 3.67
N PHE A 133 -0.83 14.76 2.73
CA PHE A 133 -0.67 15.78 1.67
C PHE A 133 -0.63 15.15 0.28
N GLU A 134 -1.10 15.89 -0.73
CA GLU A 134 -1.02 15.49 -2.14
C GLU A 134 0.44 15.29 -2.60
N GLY A 135 0.68 14.26 -3.39
CA GLY A 135 1.99 13.88 -3.93
C GLY A 135 2.84 13.01 -2.99
N TYR A 136 2.48 12.91 -1.70
CA TYR A 136 3.26 12.16 -0.73
C TYR A 136 3.00 10.66 -0.82
N THR A 137 4.07 9.88 -0.65
CA THR A 137 4.08 8.44 -0.93
C THR A 137 3.57 7.64 0.26
N LEU A 138 2.88 6.55 -0.05
CA LEU A 138 2.47 5.55 0.93
C LEU A 138 3.68 4.71 1.34
N ILE A 139 3.93 4.65 2.65
CA ILE A 139 5.05 3.96 3.27
C ILE A 139 4.53 3.08 4.40
N ILE A 140 5.41 2.20 4.90
CA ILE A 140 5.25 1.62 6.22
C ILE A 140 5.90 2.51 7.29
N TRP A 141 5.17 2.76 8.36
CA TRP A 141 5.69 3.48 9.53
C TRP A 141 5.34 2.76 10.83
N ALA A 142 5.99 3.15 11.93
CA ALA A 142 5.66 2.67 13.26
C ALA A 142 4.19 3.00 13.62
N LYS A 143 3.44 1.97 14.02
CA LYS A 143 2.09 2.11 14.56
C LYS A 143 2.13 3.03 15.77
N LYS A 144 1.50 4.19 15.65
CA LYS A 144 1.32 5.12 16.76
C LYS A 144 0.07 4.75 17.57
N PRO A 145 0.04 5.07 18.87
CA PRO A 145 -1.16 4.98 19.67
C PRO A 145 -2.34 5.75 19.05
N PRO A 146 -3.58 5.33 19.35
CA PRO A 146 -4.76 6.05 18.91
C PRO A 146 -4.81 7.47 19.47
N LEU A 147 -5.23 8.42 18.64
CA LEU A 147 -5.41 9.84 19.04
C LEU A 147 -4.11 10.60 19.38
N ASP A 148 -2.94 9.97 19.27
CA ASP A 148 -1.67 10.69 19.34
C ASP A 148 -1.57 11.74 18.22
N GLU A 149 -0.84 12.80 18.50
CA GLU A 149 -0.58 13.86 17.55
C GLU A 149 0.15 13.34 16.31
N GLY A 150 -0.25 13.83 15.12
CA GLY A 150 0.35 13.40 13.87
C GLY A 150 0.10 11.91 13.53
N THR A 151 -1.06 11.37 13.92
CA THR A 151 -1.56 10.03 13.51
C THR A 151 -2.53 10.09 12.33
N ASN A 152 -2.90 11.29 11.90
CA ASN A 152 -3.92 11.52 10.87
C ASN A 152 -3.58 10.86 9.52
N ASN A 153 -2.30 10.84 9.18
CA ASN A 153 -1.74 10.22 7.99
C ASN A 153 -1.59 8.69 8.08
N GLN A 154 -2.00 8.06 9.19
CA GLN A 154 -2.07 6.60 9.36
C GLN A 154 -3.50 6.07 9.34
N ARG A 155 -4.48 6.95 9.16
CA ARG A 155 -5.90 6.64 9.22
C ARG A 155 -6.51 6.71 7.83
N PHE A 156 -7.22 5.65 7.46
CA PHE A 156 -7.74 5.46 6.12
C PHE A 156 -9.11 4.80 6.16
N LEU A 157 -9.97 5.18 5.23
CA LEU A 157 -11.28 4.58 5.05
C LEU A 157 -11.34 3.92 3.70
N TYR A 158 -11.71 2.64 3.68
CA TYR A 158 -12.11 2.00 2.43
C TYR A 158 -13.60 2.26 2.18
N VAL A 159 -13.92 2.82 1.01
CA VAL A 159 -15.32 3.08 0.63
C VAL A 159 -15.88 1.84 -0.07
N HIS A 160 -16.73 1.09 0.62
CA HIS A 160 -17.28 -0.15 0.08
C HIS A 160 -18.18 0.12 -1.15
N PRO A 161 -18.13 -0.71 -2.22
CA PRO A 161 -19.00 -0.53 -3.39
C PRO A 161 -20.50 -0.80 -3.14
N TYR A 162 -20.88 -1.41 -2.01
CA TYR A 162 -22.25 -1.88 -1.75
C TYR A 162 -23.19 -0.72 -1.42
N ALA A 163 -24.40 -0.77 -1.99
CA ALA A 163 -25.45 0.19 -1.66
C ALA A 163 -25.90 0.02 -0.19
N GLY A 164 -26.08 1.13 0.53
CA GLY A 164 -26.53 1.12 1.94
C GLY A 164 -25.43 0.90 2.99
N TYR A 165 -24.16 0.67 2.60
CA TYR A 165 -23.06 0.71 3.56
C TYR A 165 -22.92 2.14 4.11
N PRO A 166 -22.75 2.34 5.43
CA PRO A 166 -22.68 3.67 6.03
C PRO A 166 -21.40 4.40 5.57
N THR A 167 -21.50 5.05 4.43
CA THR A 167 -20.53 6.03 3.93
C THR A 167 -21.16 7.40 4.13
N THR A 168 -20.47 8.30 4.81
CA THR A 168 -20.92 9.69 4.89
C THR A 168 -21.13 10.24 3.48
N ALA A 169 -22.15 11.08 3.28
CA ALA A 169 -22.55 11.57 1.96
C ALA A 169 -21.37 12.10 1.12
N THR A 170 -20.41 12.76 1.77
CA THR A 170 -19.20 13.31 1.15
C THR A 170 -18.36 12.29 0.36
N TYR A 171 -18.28 11.05 0.83
CA TYR A 171 -17.35 10.04 0.29
C TYR A 171 -18.04 8.91 -0.48
N ALA A 172 -19.38 8.86 -0.46
CA ALA A 172 -20.18 7.82 -1.12
C ALA A 172 -19.95 7.72 -2.64
N GLN A 173 -19.45 8.79 -3.25
CA GLN A 173 -19.11 8.85 -4.67
C GLN A 173 -17.81 8.09 -5.03
N TYR A 174 -16.85 7.99 -4.11
CA TYR A 174 -15.52 7.40 -4.35
C TYR A 174 -15.48 5.91 -4.04
N LYS A 175 -16.42 5.14 -4.59
CA LYS A 175 -16.50 3.69 -4.35
C LYS A 175 -15.20 2.98 -4.71
N GLN A 176 -14.78 2.04 -3.87
CA GLN A 176 -13.54 1.27 -3.98
C GLN A 176 -12.25 2.10 -3.89
N HIS A 177 -12.29 3.28 -3.27
CA HIS A 177 -11.11 4.08 -2.99
C HIS A 177 -10.65 3.88 -1.54
N PHE A 178 -9.34 4.01 -1.33
CA PHE A 178 -8.77 4.25 -0.01
C PHE A 178 -8.66 5.75 0.24
N TYR A 179 -9.54 6.24 1.10
CA TYR A 179 -9.67 7.64 1.45
C TYR A 179 -8.83 8.00 2.69
N ILE A 180 -8.31 9.22 2.74
CA ILE A 180 -7.52 9.76 3.85
C ILE A 180 -8.39 10.78 4.63
N PRO A 181 -9.13 10.35 5.67
CA PRO A 181 -10.13 11.17 6.36
C PRO A 181 -9.61 12.36 7.13
N TYR A 182 -8.39 12.31 7.61
CA TYR A 182 -7.81 13.36 8.44
C TYR A 182 -6.69 14.01 7.63
N GLN A 183 -7.11 14.89 6.74
CA GLN A 183 -6.23 15.63 5.85
C GLN A 183 -5.99 17.03 6.43
N ASN A 184 -4.78 17.55 6.19
CA ASN A 184 -4.42 18.88 6.69
C ASN A 184 -5.09 20.01 5.89
N ASN A 185 -5.61 19.69 4.70
CA ASN A 185 -6.41 20.58 3.87
C ASN A 185 -7.78 19.94 3.64
N TYR A 186 -8.88 20.64 3.98
CA TYR A 186 -10.26 20.16 3.84
C TYR A 186 -10.95 20.58 2.53
N ASP A 187 -10.26 21.32 1.66
CA ASP A 187 -10.80 21.85 0.39
C ASP A 187 -11.10 20.75 -0.63
N TYR A 188 -10.45 19.59 -0.52
CA TYR A 188 -10.63 18.45 -1.42
C TYR A 188 -10.32 17.15 -0.70
N ALA A 189 -10.92 16.04 -1.12
CA ALA A 189 -10.67 14.71 -0.58
C ALA A 189 -9.37 14.09 -1.14
N LEU A 190 -8.54 13.49 -0.28
CA LEU A 190 -7.36 12.72 -0.66
C LEU A 190 -7.61 11.21 -0.72
N CYS A 191 -7.13 10.57 -1.78
CA CYS A 191 -7.21 9.13 -2.03
C CYS A 191 -5.84 8.56 -2.40
N TYR A 192 -5.67 7.27 -2.22
CA TYR A 192 -4.53 6.55 -2.81
C TYR A 192 -4.63 6.53 -4.33
N GLN A 193 -3.49 6.73 -4.99
CA GLN A 193 -3.32 6.53 -6.41
C GLN A 193 -2.04 5.75 -6.66
N ALA A 194 -2.16 4.73 -7.50
CA ALA A 194 -1.03 4.03 -8.04
C ALA A 194 -0.32 4.86 -9.12
N LYS A 195 1.02 4.94 -9.07
CA LYS A 195 1.80 5.49 -10.17
C LYS A 195 1.74 4.57 -11.39
N THR A 196 1.78 5.17 -12.55
CA THR A 196 1.94 4.54 -13.86
C THR A 196 3.43 4.34 -14.20
N PRO A 197 3.78 3.51 -15.20
CA PRO A 197 5.18 3.24 -15.55
C PRO A 197 5.99 4.47 -15.97
N THR A 198 5.32 5.54 -16.43
CA THR A 198 5.97 6.77 -16.91
C THR A 198 6.17 7.81 -15.81
N GLU A 199 5.60 7.60 -14.63
CA GLU A 199 5.70 8.55 -13.53
C GLU A 199 7.01 8.36 -12.76
N ARG A 200 7.62 9.48 -12.36
CA ARG A 200 8.87 9.48 -11.61
C ARG A 200 8.66 8.88 -10.22
N ARG A 201 9.67 8.15 -9.74
CA ARG A 201 9.72 7.69 -8.35
C ARG A 201 9.99 8.87 -7.41
N SER A 202 9.66 8.69 -6.15
CA SER A 202 9.98 9.65 -5.09
C SER A 202 11.48 9.75 -4.84
N THR A 203 11.94 10.81 -4.17
CA THR A 203 13.38 11.17 -4.14
C THR A 203 13.96 11.31 -2.74
N TRP A 204 13.30 10.78 -1.70
CA TRP A 204 13.87 10.80 -0.34
C TRP A 204 14.91 9.69 -0.15
N ASP A 205 15.75 9.82 0.89
CA ASP A 205 16.92 8.95 1.09
C ASP A 205 16.58 7.46 1.19
N GLY A 206 15.57 7.11 1.98
CA GLY A 206 15.05 5.75 2.08
C GLY A 206 14.54 5.20 0.75
N ASN A 207 14.01 6.06 -0.13
CA ASN A 207 13.63 5.65 -1.48
C ASN A 207 14.84 5.48 -2.41
N ALA A 208 15.96 6.16 -2.18
CA ALA A 208 17.20 5.90 -2.94
C ALA A 208 17.78 4.51 -2.64
N LYS A 209 17.37 3.90 -1.52
CA LYS A 209 17.70 2.52 -1.13
C LYS A 209 16.67 1.49 -1.61
N LEU A 210 15.57 1.93 -2.25
CA LEU A 210 14.56 1.04 -2.80
C LEU A 210 15.20 0.21 -3.93
N THR A 211 15.28 -1.10 -3.71
CA THR A 211 15.74 -2.06 -4.72
C THR A 211 14.52 -2.85 -5.18
N THR A 212 14.00 -2.54 -6.37
CA THR A 212 12.75 -3.16 -6.87
C THR A 212 13.01 -4.49 -7.57
N VAL A 213 12.05 -5.41 -7.42
CA VAL A 213 11.90 -6.74 -8.02
C VAL A 213 10.65 -6.77 -8.86
N GLY A 214 10.74 -7.16 -10.10
CA GLY A 214 9.68 -7.10 -11.06
C GLY A 214 9.17 -5.68 -11.28
N SER A 215 8.20 -5.61 -12.16
CA SER A 215 7.29 -4.47 -12.25
C SER A 215 6.74 -4.13 -10.87
N SER A 216 7.04 -2.92 -10.39
CA SER A 216 6.50 -2.40 -9.14
C SER A 216 6.16 -0.93 -9.26
N TYR A 217 5.10 -0.49 -8.60
CA TYR A 217 4.62 0.88 -8.69
C TYR A 217 4.42 1.48 -7.31
N GLN A 218 4.83 2.74 -7.12
CA GLN A 218 4.57 3.44 -5.86
C GLN A 218 3.11 3.87 -5.77
N ILE A 219 2.60 3.92 -4.55
CA ILE A 219 1.28 4.47 -4.25
C ILE A 219 1.50 5.83 -3.58
N TYR A 220 0.69 6.83 -3.92
CA TYR A 220 0.79 8.16 -3.34
C TYR A 220 -0.59 8.75 -3.08
N ALA A 221 -0.67 9.73 -2.20
CA ALA A 221 -1.89 10.49 -1.92
C ALA A 221 -2.13 11.53 -3.02
N THR A 222 -3.34 11.60 -3.54
CA THR A 222 -3.74 12.59 -4.54
C THR A 222 -5.22 12.93 -4.40
N LYS A 223 -5.70 13.95 -5.09
CA LYS A 223 -7.14 14.26 -5.14
C LYS A 223 -7.96 13.06 -5.61
N CYS A 224 -9.01 12.73 -4.86
CA CYS A 224 -9.93 11.66 -5.23
C CYS A 224 -10.60 11.97 -6.58
N SER A 225 -10.71 10.96 -7.44
CA SER A 225 -11.37 11.08 -8.74
C SER A 225 -12.22 9.86 -9.01
N ASN A 226 -13.53 10.08 -9.18
CA ASN A 226 -14.52 9.03 -9.46
C ASN A 226 -14.26 8.24 -10.75
N ASN A 227 -13.30 8.67 -11.59
CA ASN A 227 -13.03 8.08 -12.90
C ASN A 227 -11.57 7.63 -13.06
N ALA A 228 -10.71 7.84 -12.06
CA ALA A 228 -9.30 7.50 -12.16
C ALA A 228 -9.09 6.00 -11.89
N ALA A 229 -8.86 5.23 -12.95
CA ALA A 229 -8.65 3.77 -12.88
C ALA A 229 -7.54 3.36 -11.88
N THR A 230 -6.54 4.21 -11.68
CA THR A 230 -5.40 4.02 -10.77
C THR A 230 -5.73 4.25 -9.29
N GLN A 231 -6.93 4.73 -8.96
CA GLN A 231 -7.40 4.97 -7.58
C GLN A 231 -8.31 3.85 -7.05
N TYR A 232 -8.69 2.89 -7.89
CA TYR A 232 -9.54 1.78 -7.48
C TYR A 232 -8.70 0.65 -6.92
N PHE A 233 -9.08 0.22 -5.72
CA PHE A 233 -8.51 -0.93 -5.05
C PHE A 233 -9.61 -1.85 -4.52
N VAL A 234 -9.32 -3.14 -4.51
CA VAL A 234 -10.26 -4.19 -4.08
C VAL A 234 -9.65 -4.96 -2.92
N PRO A 235 -10.24 -4.92 -1.72
CA PRO A 235 -9.87 -5.80 -0.64
C PRO A 235 -10.34 -7.22 -0.97
N ILE A 236 -9.43 -8.17 -0.88
CA ILE A 236 -9.69 -9.60 -1.06
C ILE A 236 -9.39 -10.26 0.27
N PHE A 237 -10.43 -10.77 0.93
CA PHE A 237 -10.30 -11.51 2.19
C PHE A 237 -9.73 -12.90 1.91
N ALA A 238 -8.71 -13.29 2.67
CA ALA A 238 -7.92 -14.51 2.52
C ALA A 238 -7.81 -15.27 3.85
#